data_AF-F3PN86-F1
#
_entry.id   AF-F3PN86-F1
#
_cell.length_a   1.000
_cell.length_b   1.000
_cell.length_c   1.000
_cell.angle_alpha   90.00
_cell.angle_beta   90.00
_cell.angle_gamma   90.00
#
_symmetry.space_group_name_H-M   'P 1'
#
loop_
_entity.id
_entity.type
_entity.pdbx_description
1 polymer ?
#
loop_
_entity_poly.entity_id
_entity_poly.type
_entity_poly.pdbx_seq_one_letter_code
_entity_poly.pdbx_strand_id
1 'polypeptide(L)' 'MNKSAEHKQISVFQKILEDKKAIRKCIQSRGDIKKIAKERGIKFATPL' A
#
# COMPACT_ATOMS: atom_id res chain seq x y z
N MET A 1 -12.13 27.19 -15.41
CA MET A 1 -11.11 26.54 -14.56
C MET A 1 -11.25 25.03 -14.74
N ASN A 2 -10.42 24.44 -15.58
CA ASN A 2 -10.51 23.03 -15.94
C ASN A 2 -10.09 22.16 -14.75
N LYS A 3 -11.06 21.51 -14.10
CA LYS A 3 -10.82 20.39 -13.20
C LYS A 3 -10.55 19.15 -14.06
N SER A 4 -9.36 19.08 -14.63
CA SER A 4 -8.86 17.87 -15.24
C SER A 4 -8.50 16.94 -14.08
N ALA A 5 -9.35 15.94 -13.84
CA ALA A 5 -9.03 14.84 -12.93
C ALA A 5 -7.70 14.23 -13.41
N GLU A 6 -6.60 14.57 -12.73
CA GLU A 6 -5.33 13.88 -12.87
C GLU A 6 -5.55 12.44 -12.38
N HIS A 7 -6.03 11.57 -13.27
CA HIS A 7 -5.71 10.16 -13.22
C HIS A 7 -4.19 10.04 -13.43
N LYS A 8 -3.42 10.45 -12.41
CA LYS A 8 -2.00 10.10 -12.31
C LYS A 8 -2.00 8.58 -12.31
N GLN A 9 -1.57 7.99 -13.42
CA GLN A 9 -1.22 6.59 -13.46
C GLN A 9 -0.08 6.43 -12.44
N ILE A 10 -0.43 6.12 -11.19
CA ILE A 10 0.55 5.91 -10.13
C ILE A 10 1.39 4.76 -10.63
N SER A 11 2.67 5.04 -10.89
CA SER A 11 3.60 4.02 -11.36
C SER A 11 3.56 2.85 -10.37
N VAL A 12 3.57 1.61 -10.87
CA VAL A 12 3.56 0.40 -10.02
C VAL A 12 4.63 0.50 -8.93
N PHE A 13 5.78 1.11 -9.24
CA PHE A 13 6.85 1.39 -8.27
C PHE A 13 6.44 2.35 -7.14
N GLN A 14 5.70 3.41 -7.44
CA GLN A 14 5.21 4.34 -6.42
C GLN A 14 4.24 3.63 -5.48
N LYS A 15 3.33 2.81 -6.01
CA LYS A 15 2.42 1.99 -5.20
C LYS A 15 3.20 1.06 -4.26
N ILE A 16 4.21 0.36 -4.77
CA ILE A 16 5.09 -0.52 -3.97
C ILE A 16 5.82 0.28 -2.86
N LEU A 17 6.32 1.47 -3.16
CA LEU A 17 7.00 2.31 -2.16
C LEU A 17 6.04 2.76 -1.04
N GLU A 18 4.81 3.11 -1.39
CA GLU A 18 3.79 3.48 -0.41
C GLU A 18 3.37 2.29 0.46
N ASP A 19 3.16 1.12 -0.16
CA ASP A 19 2.83 -0.11 0.55
C ASP A 19 3.94 -0.51 1.53
N LYS A 20 5.21 -0.41 1.11
CA LYS A 20 6.38 -0.63 1.99
C LYS A 20 6.41 0.33 3.17
N LYS A 21 6.09 1.62 2.96
CA LYS A 21 6.02 2.63 4.03
C LYS A 21 4.87 2.31 5.00
N ALA A 22 3.71 1.93 4.49
CA ALA A 22 2.54 1.60 5.31
C ALA A 22 2.80 0.37 6.19
N ILE A 23 3.37 -0.70 5.61
CA ILE A 23 3.76 -1.90 6.36
C ILE A 23 4.77 -1.54 7.46
N ARG A 24 5.80 -0.75 7.14
CA ARG A 24 6.80 -0.31 8.14
C ARG A 24 6.17 0.44 9.30
N LYS A 25 5.28 1.41 9.02
CA LYS A 25 4.59 2.18 10.05
C LYS A 25 3.73 1.29 10.94
N CYS A 26 3.03 0.32 10.33
CA CYS A 26 2.22 -0.67 11.05
C CYS A 26 3.05 -1.51 12.01
N ILE A 27 4.19 -2.03 11.56
CA ILE A 27 5.11 -2.82 12.39
C ILE A 27 5.61 -1.98 13.57
N GLN A 28 6.03 -0.73 13.31
CA GLN A 28 6.52 0.17 14.36
C GLN A 28 5.46 0.52 15.41
N SER A 29 4.19 0.67 15.00
CA SER A 29 3.08 0.92 15.90
C SER A 29 2.51 -0.34 16.55
N ARG A 30 3.12 -1.52 16.35
CA ARG A 30 2.58 -2.83 16.76
C ARG A 30 1.13 -3.05 16.28
N GLY A 31 0.80 -2.52 15.10
CA GLY A 31 -0.51 -2.61 14.50
C GLY A 31 -0.78 -3.95 13.81
N ASP A 32 -2.03 -4.15 13.39
CA ASP A 32 -2.45 -5.36 12.68
C ASP A 32 -2.08 -5.27 11.19
N ILE A 33 -1.00 -5.98 10.83
CA ILE A 33 -0.47 -6.05 9.47
C ILE A 33 -1.47 -6.71 8.50
N LYS A 34 -2.29 -7.66 8.95
CA LYS A 34 -3.25 -8.36 8.08
C LYS A 34 -4.36 -7.42 7.62
N LYS A 35 -4.79 -6.49 8.48
CA LYS A 35 -5.78 -5.46 8.12
C LYS A 35 -5.24 -4.54 7.02
N ILE A 36 -4.03 -4.00 7.20
CA ILE A 36 -3.42 -3.11 6.20
C ILE A 36 -3.17 -3.85 4.88
N ALA A 37 -2.75 -5.11 4.92
CA ALA A 37 -2.57 -5.91 3.73
C ALA A 37 -3.90 -6.12 2.98
N LYS A 38 -5.01 -6.38 3.69
CA LYS A 38 -6.35 -6.51 3.09
C LYS A 38 -6.84 -5.20 2.47
N GLU A 39 -6.70 -4.08 3.17
CA GLU A 39 -7.07 -2.75 2.69
C GLU A 39 -6.30 -2.34 1.42
N ARG A 40 -5.01 -2.72 1.34
CA ARG A 40 -4.14 -2.39 0.21
C ARG A 40 -4.08 -3.46 -0.89
N GLY A 41 -4.73 -4.61 -0.68
CA GLY A 41 -4.73 -5.74 -1.62
C GLY A 41 -3.39 -6.47 -1.72
N ILE A 42 -2.58 -6.45 -0.66
CA ILE A 42 -1.27 -7.12 -0.58
C ILE A 42 -1.49 -8.58 -0.16
N LYS A 43 -0.98 -9.52 -0.95
CA LYS A 43 -0.97 -10.95 -0.62
C LYS A 43 0.38 -11.33 -0.03
N PHE A 44 0.38 -11.98 1.13
CA PHE A 44 1.58 -12.59 1.68
C PHE A 44 1.84 -13.93 1.01
N ALA A 45 3.12 -14.25 0.82
CA ALA A 45 3.52 -15.60 0.42
C ALA A 45 3.11 -16.57 1.55
N THR A 46 2.44 -17.64 1.17
CA THR A 46 2.17 -18.75 2.11
C THR A 46 3.32 -19.73 1.93
N PRO A 47 4.15 -19.98 2.95
CA PRO A 47 5.16 -21.03 2.86
C PRO A 47 4.46 -22.40 2.71
N LEU A 48 5.06 -23.29 1.93
CA LEU A 48 4.63 -24.69 1.78
C LEU A 48 5.05 -25.52 3.00
#